data_AF-A0A1X7A191-F1
#
_entry.id   AF-A0A1X7A191-F1
#
_cell.length_a   1.000
_cell.length_b   1.000
_cell.length_c   1.000
_cell.angle_alpha   90.00
_cell.angle_beta   90.00
_cell.angle_gamma   90.00
#
_symmetry.space_group_name_H-M   'P 1'
#
loop_
_entity.id
_entity.type
_entity.pdbx_description
1 polymer ?
#
loop_
_entity_poly.entity_id
_entity_poly.type
_entity_poly.pdbx_seq_one_letter_code
_entity_poly.pdbx_strand_id
1 'polypeptide(L)'
;MQFIENKTFDEIAVGDKAELTRTLKAEDIELFAVMSGDVNPAHVDSDFAHPKLLLISDAAINIFPDLPTKRDIVQNAIELALALGISRPKVALLSAVESVTSKIPSTVDAAALCKMADRGQIVGGLLDGPLAFDNAVSKAAADAKGILSDVAGSADILIAPDLEAGNMIAKQLIYLAGADAAGIVLGARVPIVLTSRADNVFSRLASTAIAQRFVHHTLGGAVS
;
A
#
# COMPACT_ATOMS: atom_id res chain seq x y z
N MET A 1 1.35 -18.78 42.73
CA MET A 1 1.79 -19.33 41.43
C MET A 1 1.67 -20.84 41.52
N GLN A 2 0.86 -21.44 40.65
CA GLN A 2 0.79 -22.89 40.51
C GLN A 2 1.97 -23.28 39.61
N PHE A 3 2.94 -24.00 40.17
CA PHE A 3 4.09 -24.45 39.38
C PHE A 3 3.65 -25.61 38.49
N ILE A 4 3.95 -25.51 37.19
CA ILE A 4 3.77 -26.61 36.26
C ILE A 4 4.99 -27.50 36.43
N GLU A 5 4.79 -28.70 36.98
CA GLU A 5 5.82 -29.73 37.04
C GLU A 5 5.71 -30.63 35.81
N ASN A 6 6.87 -30.88 35.19
CA ASN A 6 6.96 -31.77 34.04
C ASN A 6 6.88 -33.22 34.54
N LYS A 7 6.05 -34.05 33.87
CA LYS A 7 6.02 -35.51 34.07
C LYS A 7 6.73 -36.18 32.91
N THR A 8 7.56 -37.16 33.20
CA THR A 8 8.13 -38.06 32.20
C THR A 8 7.05 -38.97 31.62
N PHE A 9 7.30 -39.54 30.44
CA PHE A 9 6.29 -40.31 29.70
C PHE A 9 5.74 -41.51 30.50
N ASP A 10 6.57 -42.13 31.33
CA ASP A 10 6.21 -43.29 32.14
C ASP A 10 5.32 -42.94 33.36
N GLU A 11 5.16 -41.64 33.66
CA GLU A 11 4.39 -41.12 34.80
C GLU A 11 2.97 -40.66 34.41
N ILE A 12 2.58 -40.84 33.14
CA ILE A 12 1.27 -40.46 32.60
C ILE A 12 0.32 -41.67 32.65
N ALA A 13 -0.80 -41.55 33.37
CA ALA A 13 -1.84 -42.58 33.43
C ALA A 13 -3.01 -42.28 32.47
N VAL A 14 -3.71 -43.33 32.03
CA VAL A 14 -4.94 -43.18 31.21
C VAL A 14 -6.00 -42.46 32.03
N GLY A 15 -6.35 -41.22 31.61
CA GLY A 15 -7.29 -40.35 32.31
C GLY A 15 -6.67 -39.07 32.86
N ASP A 16 -5.34 -38.96 32.91
CA ASP A 16 -4.63 -37.74 33.30
C ASP A 16 -4.96 -36.59 32.32
N LYS A 17 -5.25 -35.41 32.87
CA LYS A 17 -5.50 -34.17 32.11
C LYS A 17 -4.77 -33.02 32.78
N ALA A 18 -4.12 -32.20 31.98
CA ALA A 18 -3.60 -30.90 32.37
C ALA A 18 -4.05 -29.88 31.34
N GLU A 19 -4.53 -28.72 31.79
CA GLU A 19 -5.00 -27.65 30.93
C GLU A 19 -4.47 -26.32 31.48
N LEU A 20 -3.86 -25.52 30.60
CA LEU A 20 -3.45 -24.16 30.90
C LEU A 20 -4.19 -23.23 29.94
N THR A 21 -5.13 -22.46 30.47
CA THR A 21 -5.80 -21.39 29.72
C THR A 21 -5.24 -20.05 30.16
N ARG A 22 -4.65 -19.31 29.23
CA ARG A 22 -4.17 -17.94 29.44
C ARG A 22 -4.61 -17.04 28.30
N THR A 23 -5.03 -15.83 28.62
CA THR A 23 -5.28 -14.79 27.62
C THR A 23 -3.96 -14.34 27.01
N LEU A 24 -3.83 -14.51 25.69
CA LEU A 24 -2.69 -14.01 24.93
C LEU A 24 -2.63 -12.49 25.04
N LYS A 25 -1.47 -11.99 25.45
CA LYS A 25 -1.16 -10.56 25.43
C LYS A 25 -0.17 -10.28 24.30
N ALA A 26 -0.01 -9.00 23.96
CA ALA A 26 0.95 -8.58 22.92
C ALA A 26 2.37 -9.11 23.21
N GLU A 27 2.77 -9.12 24.49
CA GLU A 27 4.09 -9.62 24.91
C GLU A 27 4.28 -11.13 24.65
N ASP A 28 3.18 -11.91 24.62
CA ASP A 28 3.22 -13.34 24.32
C ASP A 28 3.38 -13.62 22.82
N ILE A 29 2.87 -12.72 21.97
CA ILE A 29 3.03 -12.78 20.51
C ILE A 29 4.48 -12.41 20.14
N GLU A 30 5.04 -11.38 20.78
CA GLU A 30 6.44 -10.99 20.61
C GLU A 30 7.39 -12.12 21.02
N LEU A 31 7.15 -12.74 22.18
CA LEU A 31 7.96 -13.86 22.65
C LEU A 31 7.87 -15.06 21.70
N PHE A 32 6.69 -15.36 21.16
CA PHE A 32 6.51 -16.43 20.18
C PHE A 32 7.27 -16.16 18.88
N ALA A 33 7.22 -14.93 18.35
CA ALA A 33 7.95 -14.50 17.15
C ALA A 33 9.48 -14.61 17.31
N VAL A 34 10.00 -14.22 18.49
CA VAL A 34 11.44 -14.36 18.81
C VAL A 34 11.84 -15.83 18.93
N MET A 35 11.03 -16.67 19.55
CA MET A 35 11.32 -18.10 19.74
C MET A 35 11.19 -18.93 18.46
N SER A 36 10.30 -18.56 17.55
CA SER A 36 10.12 -19.24 16.26
C SER A 36 11.12 -18.78 15.19
N GLY A 37 11.84 -17.68 15.43
CA GLY A 37 12.72 -17.05 14.45
C GLY A 37 11.96 -16.25 13.37
N ASP A 38 10.64 -16.08 13.52
CA ASP A 38 9.80 -15.27 12.64
C ASP A 38 9.87 -13.79 13.06
N VAL A 39 11.02 -13.18 12.81
CA VAL A 39 11.32 -11.77 13.11
C VAL A 39 10.83 -10.85 11.98
N ASN A 40 9.56 -10.96 11.57
CA ASN A 40 8.99 -10.00 10.63
C ASN A 40 8.83 -8.62 11.32
N PRO A 41 9.62 -7.59 10.96
CA PRO A 41 9.64 -6.30 11.66
C PRO A 41 8.29 -5.58 11.62
N ALA A 42 7.46 -5.85 10.62
CA ALA A 42 6.14 -5.24 10.47
C ALA A 42 5.14 -5.62 11.58
N HIS A 43 5.36 -6.76 12.27
CA HIS A 43 4.49 -7.20 13.37
C HIS A 43 4.99 -6.79 14.76
N VAL A 44 6.23 -6.34 14.89
CA VAL A 44 6.89 -6.04 16.16
C VAL A 44 7.31 -4.58 16.31
N ASP A 45 7.32 -3.80 15.22
CA ASP A 45 7.73 -2.40 15.23
C ASP A 45 6.71 -1.50 14.52
N SER A 46 5.94 -0.74 15.33
CA SER A 46 4.99 0.26 14.84
C SER A 46 5.65 1.41 14.08
N ASP A 47 6.96 1.65 14.27
CA ASP A 47 7.71 2.66 13.51
C ASP A 47 8.06 2.15 12.09
N PHE A 48 8.02 0.83 11.86
CA PHE A 48 8.22 0.22 10.54
C PHE A 48 6.90 0.08 9.75
N ALA A 49 5.76 0.10 10.44
CA ALA A 49 4.45 0.08 9.80
C ALA A 49 4.12 1.47 9.23
N HIS A 50 3.93 1.57 7.91
CA HIS A 50 3.44 2.80 7.30
C HIS A 50 2.02 3.08 7.83
N PRO A 51 1.81 4.11 8.67
CA PRO A 51 0.62 4.20 9.53
C PRO A 51 -0.65 4.63 8.77
N LYS A 52 -0.54 4.84 7.46
CA LYS A 52 -1.61 5.34 6.60
C LYS A 52 -1.79 4.45 5.38
N LEU A 53 -3.03 4.42 4.88
CA LEU A 53 -3.37 3.80 3.60
C LEU A 53 -2.45 4.32 2.49
N LEU A 54 -1.89 3.40 1.71
CA LEU A 54 -1.03 3.69 0.57
C LEU A 54 -1.62 3.04 -0.69
N LEU A 55 -1.97 3.87 -1.67
CA LEU A 55 -2.46 3.42 -2.97
C LEU A 55 -1.29 3.24 -3.93
N ILE A 56 -1.30 2.17 -4.72
CA ILE A 56 -0.25 1.87 -5.70
C ILE A 56 -0.93 1.61 -7.05
N SER A 57 -0.47 2.27 -8.11
CA SER A 57 -1.02 2.07 -9.46
C SER A 57 0.01 2.38 -10.56
N ASP A 58 0.07 1.69 -11.70
CA ASP A 58 -0.60 0.44 -12.03
C ASP A 58 0.30 -0.75 -11.67
N ALA A 59 -0.28 -1.84 -11.18
CA ALA A 59 0.43 -3.05 -10.77
C ALA A 59 -0.09 -4.34 -11.44
N ALA A 60 -1.06 -4.23 -12.37
CA ALA A 60 -1.78 -5.38 -12.90
C ALA A 60 -2.25 -5.28 -14.36
N ILE A 61 -2.52 -4.09 -14.92
CA ILE A 61 -3.20 -3.95 -16.22
C ILE A 61 -2.27 -3.40 -17.31
N ASN A 62 -1.76 -2.18 -17.13
CA ASN A 62 -1.02 -1.48 -18.17
C ASN A 62 0.47 -1.81 -18.10
N ILE A 63 0.97 -2.63 -19.05
CA ILE A 63 2.36 -3.12 -19.07
C ILE A 63 3.36 -1.96 -19.18
N PHE A 64 3.28 -1.20 -20.27
CA PHE A 64 4.10 -0.01 -20.54
C PHE A 64 3.17 1.15 -20.92
N PRO A 65 2.54 1.82 -19.93
CA PRO A 65 1.59 2.89 -20.23
C PRO A 65 2.31 4.07 -20.89
N ASP A 66 1.72 4.62 -21.94
CA ASP A 66 2.16 5.88 -22.54
C ASP A 66 1.70 7.09 -21.68
N LEU A 67 2.13 8.30 -22.02
CA LEU A 67 1.83 9.49 -21.23
C LEU A 67 0.31 9.75 -21.07
N PRO A 68 -0.54 9.67 -22.11
CA PRO A 68 -1.99 9.76 -21.95
C PRO A 68 -2.57 8.69 -21.03
N THR A 69 -2.11 7.44 -21.15
CA THR A 69 -2.55 6.34 -20.27
C THR A 69 -2.12 6.61 -18.82
N LYS A 70 -0.90 7.10 -18.59
CA LYS A 70 -0.42 7.50 -17.26
C LYS A 70 -1.26 8.61 -16.65
N ARG A 71 -1.69 9.61 -17.44
CA ARG A 71 -2.63 10.65 -16.97
C ARG A 71 -3.91 10.02 -16.44
N ASP A 72 -4.49 9.07 -17.19
CA ASP A 72 -5.74 8.43 -16.79
C ASP A 72 -5.57 7.53 -15.56
N ILE A 73 -4.43 6.82 -15.45
CA ILE A 73 -4.06 6.07 -14.24
C ILE A 73 -4.00 7.01 -13.03
N VAL A 74 -3.33 8.16 -13.15
CA VAL A 74 -3.24 9.15 -12.08
C VAL A 74 -4.61 9.68 -11.68
N GLN A 75 -5.44 10.06 -12.65
CA GLN A 75 -6.78 10.61 -12.40
C GLN A 75 -7.68 9.58 -11.69
N ASN A 76 -7.69 8.32 -12.15
CA ASN A 76 -8.42 7.23 -11.49
C ASN A 76 -7.95 7.00 -10.05
N ALA A 77 -6.64 7.07 -9.79
CA ALA A 77 -6.10 6.89 -8.45
C ALA A 77 -6.51 8.04 -7.51
N ILE A 78 -6.50 9.29 -8.00
CA ILE A 78 -6.96 10.46 -7.24
C ILE A 78 -8.45 10.31 -6.89
N GLU A 79 -9.29 9.94 -7.84
CA GLU A 79 -10.72 9.73 -7.61
C GLU A 79 -10.98 8.63 -6.58
N LEU A 80 -10.21 7.55 -6.60
CA LEU A 80 -10.27 6.52 -5.59
C LEU A 80 -9.89 7.06 -4.21
N ALA A 81 -8.79 7.80 -4.09
CA ALA A 81 -8.35 8.39 -2.84
C ALA A 81 -9.41 9.34 -2.25
N LEU A 82 -10.03 10.17 -3.10
CA LEU A 82 -11.13 11.06 -2.72
C LEU A 82 -12.35 10.26 -2.22
N ALA A 83 -12.73 9.18 -2.91
CA ALA A 83 -13.81 8.31 -2.49
C ALA A 83 -13.55 7.63 -1.13
N LEU A 84 -12.28 7.35 -0.84
CA LEU A 84 -11.82 6.81 0.45
C LEU A 84 -11.65 7.88 1.54
N GLY A 85 -11.93 9.15 1.24
CA GLY A 85 -11.96 10.24 2.21
C GLY A 85 -10.65 11.03 2.33
N ILE A 86 -9.67 10.81 1.45
CA ILE A 86 -8.44 11.60 1.39
C ILE A 86 -8.75 12.88 0.61
N SER A 87 -9.01 13.98 1.32
CA SER A 87 -9.53 15.22 0.72
C SER A 87 -8.55 15.95 -0.21
N ARG A 88 -7.24 15.75 -0.02
CA ARG A 88 -6.18 16.31 -0.86
C ARG A 88 -5.09 15.27 -1.10
N PRO A 89 -5.34 14.26 -1.96
CA PRO A 89 -4.42 13.17 -2.19
C PRO A 89 -3.06 13.66 -2.70
N LYS A 90 -1.99 13.15 -2.09
CA LYS A 90 -0.60 13.40 -2.50
C LYS A 90 -0.11 12.26 -3.39
N VAL A 91 0.22 12.58 -4.63
CA VAL A 91 0.55 11.63 -5.69
C VAL A 91 2.04 11.73 -6.02
N ALA A 92 2.80 10.70 -5.69
CA ALA A 92 4.19 10.58 -6.08
C ALA A 92 4.31 9.80 -7.39
N LEU A 93 4.90 10.43 -8.41
CA LEU A 93 5.21 9.81 -9.69
C LEU A 93 6.61 9.18 -9.59
N LEU A 94 6.64 7.85 -9.54
CA LEU A 94 7.86 7.11 -9.20
C LEU A 94 8.85 7.03 -10.37
N SER A 95 10.12 7.15 -10.04
CA SER A 95 11.25 6.84 -10.92
C SER A 95 12.45 6.36 -10.10
N ALA A 96 13.57 6.08 -10.76
CA ALA A 96 14.81 5.69 -10.10
C ALA A 96 15.60 6.87 -9.52
N VAL A 97 15.34 8.10 -10.00
CA VAL A 97 16.04 9.33 -9.62
C VAL A 97 15.08 10.50 -9.56
N GLU A 98 15.50 11.59 -8.91
CA GLU A 98 14.70 12.79 -8.67
C GLU A 98 14.89 13.86 -9.75
N SER A 99 15.98 13.75 -10.51
CA SER A 99 16.30 14.70 -11.58
C SER A 99 15.74 14.23 -12.93
N VAL A 100 15.09 15.15 -13.64
CA VAL A 100 14.56 14.89 -14.98
C VAL A 100 15.69 14.62 -15.97
N THR A 101 15.64 13.48 -16.65
CA THR A 101 16.65 13.07 -17.64
C THR A 101 16.03 12.24 -18.76
N SER A 102 16.35 12.58 -20.00
CA SER A 102 15.88 11.81 -21.16
C SER A 102 16.41 10.38 -21.21
N LYS A 103 17.42 10.05 -20.41
CA LYS A 103 17.96 8.68 -20.28
C LYS A 103 17.03 7.73 -19.53
N ILE A 104 16.12 8.27 -18.71
CA ILE A 104 15.17 7.48 -17.93
C ILE A 104 13.77 8.02 -18.26
N PRO A 105 13.02 7.35 -19.17
CA PRO A 105 11.75 7.86 -19.69
C PRO A 105 10.74 8.23 -18.61
N SER A 106 10.68 7.45 -17.52
CA SER A 106 9.76 7.73 -16.39
C SER A 106 10.02 9.09 -15.73
N THR A 107 11.24 9.63 -15.77
CA THR A 107 11.52 10.96 -15.25
C THR A 107 10.90 12.07 -16.10
N VAL A 108 10.87 11.88 -17.43
CA VAL A 108 10.24 12.81 -18.37
C VAL A 108 8.73 12.74 -18.27
N ASP A 109 8.17 11.52 -18.19
CA ASP A 109 6.74 11.32 -18.00
C ASP A 109 6.27 11.94 -16.67
N ALA A 110 7.01 11.74 -15.59
CA ALA A 110 6.68 12.34 -14.29
C ALA A 110 6.62 13.87 -14.37
N ALA A 111 7.64 14.50 -14.96
CA ALA A 111 7.66 15.95 -15.15
C ALA A 111 6.50 16.45 -16.03
N ALA A 112 6.16 15.70 -17.09
CA ALA A 112 5.04 16.04 -17.96
C ALA A 112 3.70 15.95 -17.21
N LEU A 113 3.48 14.90 -16.42
CA LEU A 113 2.27 14.71 -15.61
C LEU A 113 2.11 15.80 -14.53
N CYS A 114 3.20 16.17 -13.84
CA CYS A 114 3.20 17.33 -12.95
C CYS A 114 2.75 18.59 -13.71
N LYS A 115 3.27 18.82 -14.93
CA LYS A 115 2.88 19.98 -15.71
C LYS A 115 1.43 19.92 -16.22
N MET A 116 0.91 18.72 -16.45
CA MET A 116 -0.49 18.49 -16.79
C MET A 116 -1.40 18.83 -15.59
N ALA A 117 -1.00 18.48 -14.37
CA ALA A 117 -1.72 18.87 -13.15
C ALA A 117 -1.69 20.39 -12.93
N ASP A 118 -0.54 21.06 -13.06
CA ASP A 118 -0.44 22.52 -13.01
C ASP A 118 -1.41 23.22 -13.98
N ARG A 119 -1.64 22.60 -15.14
CA ARG A 119 -2.50 23.10 -16.21
C ARG A 119 -3.95 22.63 -16.12
N GLY A 120 -4.33 21.93 -15.05
CA GLY A 120 -5.69 21.47 -14.81
C GLY A 120 -6.15 20.29 -15.68
N GLN A 121 -5.22 19.57 -16.31
CA GLN A 121 -5.54 18.33 -17.05
C GLN A 121 -5.67 17.11 -16.13
N ILE A 122 -5.11 17.21 -14.92
CA ILE A 122 -5.28 16.28 -13.81
C ILE A 122 -5.76 17.14 -12.64
N VAL A 123 -6.80 16.71 -11.93
CA VAL A 123 -7.47 17.53 -10.91
C VAL A 123 -7.73 16.75 -9.63
N GLY A 124 -7.87 17.47 -8.52
CA GLY A 124 -8.28 16.89 -7.23
C GLY A 124 -7.14 16.34 -6.37
N GLY A 125 -5.89 16.35 -6.84
CA GLY A 125 -4.71 15.89 -6.10
C GLY A 125 -3.49 16.78 -6.30
N LEU A 126 -2.50 16.64 -5.40
CA LEU A 126 -1.17 17.22 -5.55
C LEU A 126 -0.23 16.20 -6.16
N LEU A 127 0.45 16.56 -7.24
CA LEU A 127 1.42 15.68 -7.89
C LEU A 127 2.81 16.22 -7.65
N ASP A 128 3.75 15.30 -7.43
CA ASP A 128 5.16 15.61 -7.57
C ASP A 128 5.94 14.41 -8.11
N GLY A 129 7.02 14.70 -8.79
CA GLY A 129 7.88 13.73 -9.41
C GLY A 129 8.83 14.31 -10.45
N PRO A 130 9.84 13.55 -10.84
CA PRO A 130 10.07 12.16 -10.44
C PRO A 130 10.56 12.01 -9.00
N LEU A 131 10.11 10.96 -8.31
CA LEU A 131 10.56 10.64 -6.96
C LEU A 131 11.03 9.19 -6.90
N ALA A 132 12.18 8.95 -6.27
CA ALA A 132 12.53 7.61 -5.82
C ALA A 132 11.59 7.16 -4.68
N PHE A 133 11.42 5.85 -4.53
CA PHE A 133 10.46 5.27 -3.58
C PHE A 133 10.70 5.74 -2.14
N ASP A 134 11.95 5.72 -1.68
CA ASP A 134 12.36 6.20 -0.36
C ASP A 134 11.89 7.64 -0.10
N ASN A 135 12.09 8.53 -1.07
CA ASN A 135 11.69 9.93 -0.96
C ASN A 135 10.17 10.12 -1.03
N ALA A 136 9.43 9.20 -1.64
CA ALA A 136 7.97 9.30 -1.69
C ALA A 136 7.34 8.98 -0.33
N VAL A 137 7.91 8.03 0.43
CA VAL A 137 7.32 7.51 1.67
C VAL A 137 8.02 7.96 2.96
N SER A 138 9.28 8.42 2.90
CA SER A 138 10.04 8.84 4.09
C SER A 138 10.41 10.32 4.05
N LYS A 139 9.88 11.09 5.00
CA LYS A 139 10.21 12.51 5.17
C LYS A 139 11.69 12.72 5.44
N ALA A 140 12.30 11.86 6.26
CA ALA A 140 13.74 11.91 6.54
C ALA A 140 14.60 11.70 5.28
N ALA A 141 14.21 10.76 4.39
CA ALA A 141 14.93 10.54 3.13
C ALA A 141 14.79 11.74 2.18
N ALA A 142 13.59 12.31 2.08
CA ALA A 142 13.34 13.52 1.28
C ALA A 142 14.15 14.72 1.80
N ASP A 143 14.21 14.92 3.12
CA ASP A 143 14.97 16.00 3.76
C ASP A 143 16.48 15.83 3.58
N ALA A 144 16.99 14.60 3.72
CA ALA A 144 18.41 14.30 3.50
C ALA A 144 18.88 14.63 2.07
N LYS A 145 17.98 14.54 1.09
CA LYS A 145 18.23 14.93 -0.31
C LYS A 145 17.83 16.38 -0.63
N GLY A 146 17.32 17.14 0.34
CA GLY A 146 16.91 18.53 0.16
C GLY A 146 15.70 18.73 -0.76
N ILE A 147 14.79 17.75 -0.81
CA ILE A 147 13.62 17.80 -1.69
C ILE A 147 12.54 18.68 -1.06
N LEU A 148 12.25 19.81 -1.73
CA LEU A 148 11.18 20.74 -1.34
C LEU A 148 9.89 20.36 -2.06
N SER A 149 9.01 19.66 -1.36
CA SER A 149 7.75 19.14 -1.92
C SER A 149 6.71 18.90 -0.85
N ASP A 150 5.45 19.22 -1.16
CA ASP A 150 4.30 18.88 -0.31
C ASP A 150 3.95 17.38 -0.39
N VAL A 151 4.47 16.65 -1.39
CA VAL A 151 4.21 15.22 -1.63
C VAL A 151 5.31 14.35 -1.05
N ALA A 152 6.58 14.73 -1.24
CA ALA A 152 7.72 13.93 -0.80
C ALA A 152 7.65 13.62 0.72
N GLY A 153 7.92 12.36 1.04
CA GLY A 153 7.90 11.81 2.40
C GLY A 153 6.52 11.60 2.99
N SER A 154 5.46 11.90 2.23
CA SER A 154 4.09 11.81 2.70
C SER A 154 3.10 11.48 1.58
N ALA A 155 3.52 10.73 0.56
CA ALA A 155 2.65 10.33 -0.55
C ALA A 155 1.50 9.42 -0.07
N ASP A 156 0.29 9.65 -0.56
CA ASP A 156 -0.88 8.78 -0.35
C ASP A 156 -1.05 7.81 -1.53
N ILE A 157 -0.57 8.22 -2.71
CA ILE A 157 -0.63 7.47 -3.96
C ILE A 157 0.76 7.38 -4.55
N LEU A 158 1.17 6.17 -4.91
CA LEU A 158 2.38 5.87 -5.66
C LEU A 158 2.01 5.45 -7.08
N ILE A 159 2.49 6.22 -8.05
CA ILE A 159 2.30 5.90 -9.47
C ILE A 159 3.57 5.27 -10.01
N ALA A 160 3.51 3.97 -10.27
CA ALA A 160 4.61 3.20 -10.83
C ALA A 160 4.86 3.59 -12.30
N PRO A 161 6.12 3.51 -12.79
CA PRO A 161 6.46 3.84 -14.16
C PRO A 161 5.91 2.84 -15.19
N ASP A 162 5.76 1.58 -14.77
CA ASP A 162 5.32 0.42 -15.56
C ASP A 162 4.77 -0.68 -14.63
N LEU A 163 4.21 -1.73 -15.24
CA LEU A 163 3.61 -2.85 -14.51
C LEU A 163 4.61 -3.64 -13.68
N GLU A 164 5.85 -3.82 -14.16
CA GLU A 164 6.85 -4.62 -13.44
C GLU A 164 7.20 -3.94 -12.11
N ALA A 165 7.48 -2.65 -12.14
CA ALA A 165 7.74 -1.86 -10.95
C ALA A 165 6.55 -1.88 -9.98
N GLY A 166 5.33 -1.64 -10.47
CA GLY A 166 4.12 -1.66 -9.63
C GLY A 166 3.87 -3.04 -8.99
N ASN A 167 4.03 -4.11 -9.77
CA ASN A 167 3.85 -5.47 -9.29
C ASN A 167 4.89 -5.86 -8.24
N MET A 168 6.15 -5.50 -8.47
CA MET A 168 7.23 -5.75 -7.52
C MET A 168 7.02 -5.01 -6.20
N ILE A 169 6.65 -3.73 -6.23
CA ILE A 169 6.38 -2.94 -5.00
C ILE A 169 5.23 -3.58 -4.22
N ALA A 170 4.11 -3.86 -4.88
CA ALA A 170 2.94 -4.46 -4.21
C ALA A 170 3.29 -5.80 -3.57
N LYS A 171 4.00 -6.68 -4.28
CA LYS A 171 4.41 -7.99 -3.74
C LYS A 171 5.42 -7.86 -2.60
N GLN A 172 6.39 -6.96 -2.69
CA GLN A 172 7.34 -6.75 -1.60
C GLN A 172 6.63 -6.29 -0.33
N LEU A 173 5.68 -5.36 -0.44
CA LEU A 173 4.91 -4.89 0.72
C LEU A 173 4.06 -6.02 1.32
N ILE A 174 3.39 -6.82 0.50
CA ILE A 174 2.56 -7.94 0.99
C ILE A 174 3.42 -9.02 1.64
N TYR A 175 4.47 -9.49 0.96
CA TYR A 175 5.20 -10.69 1.38
C TYR A 175 6.36 -10.42 2.33
N LEU A 176 6.99 -9.25 2.25
CA LEU A 176 8.14 -8.90 3.11
C LEU A 176 7.76 -7.93 4.23
N ALA A 177 6.80 -7.04 4.00
CA ALA A 177 6.36 -6.05 4.99
C ALA A 177 5.00 -6.38 5.63
N GLY A 178 4.44 -7.57 5.38
CA GLY A 178 3.19 -8.03 6.00
C GLY A 178 1.97 -7.17 5.69
N ALA A 179 2.00 -6.37 4.61
CA ALA A 179 0.91 -5.47 4.28
C ALA A 179 -0.33 -6.24 3.83
N ASP A 180 -1.48 -5.92 4.43
CA ASP A 180 -2.78 -6.32 3.89
C ASP A 180 -3.08 -5.51 2.62
N ALA A 181 -3.46 -6.20 1.55
CA ALA A 181 -3.75 -5.58 0.27
C ALA A 181 -5.19 -5.84 -0.19
N ALA A 182 -5.73 -4.87 -0.93
CA ALA A 182 -7.00 -4.95 -1.63
C ALA A 182 -6.84 -4.32 -3.03
N GLY A 183 -7.59 -4.83 -4.00
CA GLY A 183 -7.41 -4.49 -5.41
C GLY A 183 -8.72 -4.16 -6.12
N ILE A 184 -8.71 -3.09 -6.91
CA ILE A 184 -9.83 -2.70 -7.76
C ILE A 184 -9.31 -2.16 -9.09
N VAL A 185 -10.02 -2.45 -10.17
CA VAL A 185 -9.79 -1.86 -11.48
C VAL A 185 -10.83 -0.77 -11.74
N LEU A 186 -10.32 0.40 -12.16
CA LEU A 186 -11.07 1.60 -12.48
C LEU A 186 -10.89 1.97 -13.96
N GLY A 187 -11.69 2.92 -14.45
CA GLY A 187 -11.71 3.35 -15.87
C GLY A 187 -12.76 2.64 -16.74
N ALA A 188 -13.35 1.54 -16.26
CA ALA A 188 -14.55 0.96 -16.85
C ALA A 188 -15.82 1.67 -16.35
N ARG A 189 -16.97 1.42 -17.00
CA ARG A 189 -18.28 1.99 -16.57
C ARG A 189 -18.70 1.62 -15.15
N VAL A 190 -18.16 0.51 -14.63
CA VAL A 190 -18.36 0.03 -13.27
C VAL A 190 -17.01 -0.45 -12.73
N PRO A 191 -16.73 -0.31 -11.43
CA PRO A 191 -15.51 -0.86 -10.85
C PRO A 191 -15.50 -2.39 -10.93
N ILE A 192 -14.31 -2.96 -11.18
CA ILE A 192 -14.12 -4.41 -11.28
C ILE A 192 -13.20 -4.85 -10.15
N VAL A 193 -13.68 -5.75 -9.29
CA VAL A 193 -12.84 -6.37 -8.25
C VAL A 193 -12.06 -7.51 -8.90
N LEU A 194 -10.74 -7.40 -8.92
CA LEU A 194 -9.84 -8.47 -9.37
C LEU A 194 -9.17 -9.09 -8.14
N THR A 195 -9.49 -10.34 -7.87
CA THR A 195 -8.86 -11.11 -6.79
C THR A 195 -7.74 -11.97 -7.34
N SER A 196 -6.60 -12.01 -6.66
CA SER A 196 -5.56 -13.02 -6.89
C SER A 196 -6.00 -14.37 -6.32
N ARG A 197 -5.49 -15.46 -6.92
CA ARG A 197 -5.69 -16.82 -6.40
C ARG A 197 -5.12 -17.00 -4.98
N ALA A 198 -4.15 -16.18 -4.60
CA ALA A 198 -3.51 -16.21 -3.28
C ALA A 198 -4.22 -15.34 -2.23
N ASP A 199 -5.28 -14.61 -2.60
CA ASP A 199 -5.92 -13.66 -1.68
C ASP A 199 -6.62 -14.36 -0.53
N ASN A 200 -6.48 -13.80 0.67
CA ASN A 200 -7.22 -14.24 1.84
C ASN A 200 -8.65 -13.67 1.83
N VAL A 201 -9.48 -14.07 2.81
CA VAL A 201 -10.87 -13.60 2.91
C VAL A 201 -10.94 -12.08 3.13
N PHE A 202 -10.00 -11.53 3.91
CA PHE A 202 -9.92 -10.11 4.22
C PHE A 202 -9.69 -9.27 2.96
N SER A 203 -8.69 -9.61 2.13
CA SER A 203 -8.40 -8.94 0.86
C SER A 203 -9.61 -8.88 -0.06
N ARG A 204 -10.40 -9.96 -0.15
CA ARG A 204 -11.62 -9.99 -0.96
C ARG A 204 -12.70 -9.07 -0.42
N LEU A 205 -12.96 -9.12 0.90
CA LEU A 205 -13.95 -8.26 1.55
C LEU A 205 -13.56 -6.79 1.44
N ALA A 206 -12.29 -6.46 1.72
CA ALA A 206 -11.75 -5.12 1.58
C ALA A 206 -11.90 -4.61 0.14
N SER A 207 -11.59 -5.44 -0.85
CA SER A 207 -11.78 -5.06 -2.27
C SER A 207 -13.24 -4.77 -2.62
N THR A 208 -14.19 -5.57 -2.12
CA THR A 208 -15.63 -5.29 -2.30
C THR A 208 -16.09 -4.02 -1.58
N ALA A 209 -15.57 -3.75 -0.38
CA ALA A 209 -15.89 -2.55 0.38
C ALA A 209 -15.39 -1.29 -0.34
N ILE A 210 -14.16 -1.33 -0.87
CA ILE A 210 -13.58 -0.24 -1.69
C ILE A 210 -14.45 0.00 -2.93
N ALA A 211 -14.87 -1.06 -3.63
CA ALA A 211 -15.74 -0.95 -4.80
C ALA A 211 -17.08 -0.27 -4.46
N GLN A 212 -17.73 -0.71 -3.38
CA GLN A 212 -18.99 -0.11 -2.92
C GLN A 212 -18.79 1.37 -2.55
N ARG A 213 -17.71 1.70 -1.84
CA ARG A 213 -17.41 3.08 -1.44
C ARG A 213 -17.18 3.99 -2.64
N PHE A 214 -16.45 3.51 -3.65
CA PHE A 214 -16.23 4.22 -4.90
C PHE A 214 -17.54 4.50 -5.65
N VAL A 215 -18.43 3.50 -5.75
CA VAL A 215 -19.76 3.66 -6.38
C VAL A 215 -20.62 4.68 -5.62
N HIS A 216 -20.64 4.63 -4.28
CA HIS A 216 -21.37 5.61 -3.49
C HIS A 216 -20.85 7.04 -3.69
N HIS A 217 -19.54 7.22 -3.82
CA HIS A 217 -18.94 8.52 -4.06
C HIS A 217 -19.34 9.08 -5.44
N THR A 218 -19.23 8.26 -6.48
CA THR A 218 -19.56 8.66 -7.87
C THR A 218 -21.05 8.90 -8.08
N LEU A 219 -21.93 8.08 -7.48
CA LEU A 219 -23.38 8.29 -7.56
C LEU A 219 -23.88 9.40 -6.64
N GLY A 220 -23.24 9.59 -5.47
CA GLY A 220 -23.61 10.64 -4.51
C GLY A 220 -23.27 12.05 -4.98
N GLY A 221 -22.29 12.21 -5.87
CA GLY A 221 -21.99 13.48 -6.54
C GLY A 221 -22.94 13.83 -7.70
N ALA A 222 -23.81 12.90 -8.11
CA ALA A 222 -24.80 13.13 -9.17
C ALA A 222 -26.16 13.66 -8.65
N VAL A 223 -26.28 13.88 -7.34
CA VAL A 223 -27.47 14.44 -6.68
C VAL A 223 -27.05 15.67 -5.86
N SER A 224 -26.69 16.74 -6.55
CA SER A 224 -26.63 18.11 -6.01
C SER A 224 -26.82 19.13 -7.12
#